data_AF-A0A090ISY3-F1
#
_entry.id   AF-A0A090ISY3-F1
#
_cell.length_a   1.000
_cell.length_b   1.000
_cell.length_c   1.000
_cell.angle_alpha   90.00
_cell.angle_beta   90.00
_cell.angle_gamma   90.00
#
_symmetry.space_group_name_H-M   'P 1'
#
loop_
_entity.id
_entity.type
_entity.pdbx_description
1 polymer ?
#
loop_
_entity_poly.entity_id
_entity_poly.type
_entity_poly.pdbx_seq_one_letter_code
_entity_poly.pdbx_strand_id
1 'polypeptide(L)'
;MNDYYYQLATVVYDQFGIDPFEKIMYKNYYLTVQDYLITVSIDDEIKNILALLKMLPDKNEAQKFINSAITYNIQSVLLGENGNSKYRLKEINKIF
;
A
#
# COMPACT_ATOMS: atom_id res chain seq x y z
N MET A 1 12.60 -0.60 -11.77
CA MET A 1 11.90 -0.73 -10.47
C MET A 1 12.67 0.11 -9.45
N ASN A 2 11.99 0.88 -8.59
CA ASN A 2 12.63 1.82 -7.66
C ASN A 2 13.30 1.07 -6.48
N ASP A 3 14.53 1.41 -6.12
CA ASP A 3 15.23 0.91 -4.92
C ASP A 3 14.37 1.01 -3.65
N TYR A 4 13.47 2.00 -3.61
CA TYR A 4 12.57 2.17 -2.49
C TYR A 4 11.55 1.01 -2.36
N TYR A 5 11.00 0.52 -3.47
CA TYR A 5 10.10 -0.63 -3.46
C TYR A 5 10.79 -1.86 -2.88
N TYR A 6 12.03 -2.14 -3.27
CA TYR A 6 12.77 -3.30 -2.76
C TYR A 6 13.01 -3.20 -1.25
N GLN A 7 13.28 -1.99 -0.73
CA GLN A 7 13.42 -1.78 0.70
C GLN A 7 12.11 -2.03 1.47
N LEU A 8 10.98 -1.60 0.93
CA LEU A 8 9.67 -1.89 1.50
C LEU A 8 9.37 -3.39 1.44
N ALA A 9 9.61 -4.03 0.29
CA ALA A 9 9.41 -5.45 0.06
C ALA A 9 10.21 -6.30 1.05
N THR A 10 11.49 -5.98 1.26
CA THR A 10 12.31 -6.72 2.23
C THR A 10 11.77 -6.62 3.66
N VAL A 11 11.30 -5.45 4.08
CA VAL A 11 10.73 -5.30 5.42
C VAL A 11 9.39 -6.04 5.54
N VAL A 12 8.52 -5.90 4.54
CA VAL A 12 7.14 -6.43 4.61
C VAL A 12 7.11 -7.94 4.33
N TYR A 13 7.75 -8.40 3.26
CA TYR A 13 7.71 -9.78 2.82
C TYR A 13 8.72 -10.63 3.59
N ASP A 14 9.98 -10.19 3.68
CA ASP A 14 11.05 -11.04 4.22
C ASP A 14 11.11 -10.97 5.75
N GLN A 15 11.09 -9.76 6.32
CA GLN A 15 11.20 -9.57 7.77
C GLN A 15 9.88 -9.88 8.50
N PHE A 16 8.75 -9.36 8.04
CA PHE A 16 7.45 -9.62 8.67
C PHE A 16 6.73 -10.84 8.12
N GLY A 17 7.14 -11.42 6.98
CA GLY A 17 6.50 -12.60 6.42
C GLY A 17 5.07 -12.35 5.96
N ILE A 18 4.78 -11.15 5.44
CA ILE A 18 3.45 -10.77 4.92
C ILE A 18 3.38 -11.16 3.44
N ASP A 19 2.30 -11.82 3.04
CA ASP A 19 2.14 -12.32 1.68
C ASP A 19 1.91 -11.14 0.70
N PRO A 20 2.77 -10.96 -0.33
CA PRO A 20 2.60 -9.91 -1.32
C PRO A 20 1.24 -9.95 -2.04
N PHE A 21 0.65 -11.15 -2.18
CA PHE A 21 -0.60 -11.36 -2.90
C PHE A 21 -1.84 -11.35 -2.00
N GLU A 22 -1.68 -11.11 -0.69
CA GLU A 22 -2.80 -10.96 0.22
C GLU A 22 -3.69 -9.81 -0.23
N LYS A 23 -4.99 -10.10 -0.39
CA LYS A 23 -5.99 -9.12 -0.81
C LYS A 23 -6.64 -8.49 0.42
N ILE A 24 -6.47 -7.19 0.57
CA ILE A 24 -7.18 -6.43 1.59
C ILE A 24 -8.43 -5.81 0.98
N MET A 25 -9.58 -6.25 1.49
CA MET A 25 -10.90 -5.92 0.96
C MET A 25 -11.49 -4.69 1.65
N TYR A 26 -12.11 -3.81 0.87
CA TYR A 26 -13.06 -2.82 1.36
C TYR A 26 -14.30 -2.80 0.46
N LYS A 27 -15.46 -3.19 1.00
CA LYS A 27 -16.68 -3.49 0.23
C LYS A 27 -16.36 -4.51 -0.87
N ASN A 28 -16.62 -4.16 -2.15
CA ASN A 28 -16.36 -5.03 -3.30
C ASN A 28 -15.04 -4.72 -4.00
N TYR A 29 -14.18 -3.88 -3.40
CA TYR A 29 -12.89 -3.47 -3.95
C TYR A 29 -11.76 -4.07 -3.12
N TYR A 30 -10.59 -4.25 -3.74
CA TYR A 30 -9.40 -4.71 -3.05
C TYR A 30 -8.15 -4.13 -3.69
N LEU A 31 -7.08 -4.13 -2.90
CA LEU A 31 -5.71 -4.01 -3.37
C LEU A 31 -4.90 -5.13 -2.73
N THR A 32 -3.86 -5.59 -3.42
CA THR A 32 -2.87 -6.48 -2.80
C THR A 32 -1.88 -5.68 -1.97
N VAL A 33 -1.17 -6.35 -1.07
CA VAL A 33 -0.03 -5.75 -0.35
C VAL A 33 1.01 -5.25 -1.36
N GLN A 34 1.26 -5.99 -2.45
CA GLN A 34 2.16 -5.55 -3.51
C GLN A 34 1.71 -4.25 -4.20
N ASP A 35 0.44 -4.14 -4.58
CA ASP A 35 -0.10 -2.92 -5.22
C ASP A 35 0.11 -1.68 -4.33
N TYR A 36 -0.09 -1.86 -3.03
CA TYR A 36 0.14 -0.82 -2.04
C TYR A 36 1.62 -0.41 -1.96
N LEU A 37 2.55 -1.35 -1.83
CA LEU A 37 3.98 -1.02 -1.74
C LEU A 37 4.50 -0.37 -3.03
N ILE A 38 4.00 -0.77 -4.20
CA ILE A 38 4.32 -0.10 -5.47
C ILE A 38 3.86 1.35 -5.42
N THR A 39 2.61 1.60 -5.03
CA THR A 39 2.04 2.96 -4.93
C THR A 39 2.84 3.83 -3.95
N VAL A 40 3.12 3.31 -2.75
CA VAL A 40 3.95 4.01 -1.75
C VAL A 40 5.34 4.30 -2.28
N SER A 41 5.96 3.36 -3.01
CA SER A 41 7.30 3.55 -3.54
C SER A 41 7.41 4.66 -4.60
N ILE A 42 6.28 5.09 -5.14
CA ILE A 42 6.18 6.19 -6.11
C ILE A 42 5.83 7.49 -5.39
N ASP A 43 4.90 7.45 -4.42
CA ASP A 43 4.32 8.64 -3.80
C ASP A 43 5.07 9.14 -2.54
N ASP A 44 5.76 8.27 -1.80
CA ASP A 44 6.44 8.60 -0.54
C ASP A 44 7.93 8.92 -0.76
N GLU A 45 8.19 10.12 -1.28
CA GLU A 45 9.55 10.59 -1.65
C GLU A 45 10.54 10.61 -0.47
N ILE A 46 10.05 10.84 0.76
CA ILE A 46 10.87 10.99 1.97
C ILE A 46 11.02 9.66 2.73
N LYS A 47 10.39 8.58 2.24
CA LYS A 47 10.44 7.23 2.81
C LYS A 47 9.90 7.11 4.24
N ASN A 48 8.90 7.91 4.59
CA ASN A 48 8.28 7.89 5.92
C ASN A 48 7.67 6.52 6.24
N ILE A 49 7.06 5.87 5.25
CA ILE A 49 6.40 4.57 5.43
C ILE A 49 7.42 3.49 5.77
N LEU A 50 8.58 3.47 5.12
CA LEU A 50 9.65 2.53 5.45
C LEU A 50 10.24 2.79 6.84
N ALA A 51 10.43 4.05 7.22
CA ALA A 51 10.89 4.38 8.56
C ALA A 51 9.91 3.86 9.63
N LEU A 52 8.61 4.09 9.43
CA LEU A 52 7.57 3.60 10.34
C LEU A 52 7.53 2.07 10.39
N LEU A 53 7.54 1.39 9.25
CA LEU A 53 7.53 -0.08 9.18
C LEU A 53 8.71 -0.70 9.94
N LYS A 54 9.91 -0.11 9.84
CA LYS A 54 11.09 -0.58 10.58
C LYS A 54 11.00 -0.42 12.10
N MET A 55 10.11 0.45 12.58
CA MET A 55 9.88 0.69 14.01
C MET A 55 8.79 -0.20 14.60
N LEU A 56 8.02 -0.92 13.76
CA LEU A 56 6.96 -1.79 14.25
C LEU A 56 7.55 -3.04 14.94
N PRO A 57 6.97 -3.45 16.07
CA PRO A 57 7.58 -4.47 16.93
C PRO A 57 7.43 -5.88 16.37
N ASP A 58 6.38 -6.16 15.61
CA ASP A 58 6.07 -7.50 15.14
C ASP A 58 5.17 -7.53 13.89
N LYS A 59 4.98 -8.74 13.36
CA LYS A 59 4.13 -9.03 12.20
C LYS A 59 2.69 -8.53 12.38
N ASN A 60 2.11 -8.66 13.58
CA ASN A 60 0.70 -8.31 13.78
C ASN A 60 0.49 -6.80 13.68
N GLU A 61 1.38 -6.00 14.27
CA GLU A 61 1.33 -4.55 14.14
C GLU A 61 1.60 -4.08 12.70
N ALA A 62 2.57 -4.71 12.01
CA ALA A 62 2.81 -4.47 10.59
C ALA A 62 1.59 -4.80 9.72
N GLN A 63 0.95 -5.94 9.96
CA GLN A 63 -0.26 -6.35 9.25
C GLN A 63 -1.41 -5.38 9.49
N LYS A 64 -1.67 -4.98 10.75
CA LYS A 64 -2.71 -4.00 11.07
C LYS A 64 -2.46 -2.68 10.35
N PHE A 65 -1.22 -2.18 10.38
CA PHE A 65 -0.83 -0.96 9.68
C PHE A 65 -1.12 -1.05 8.18
N ILE A 66 -0.65 -2.10 7.50
CA ILE A 66 -0.86 -2.32 6.06
C ILE A 66 -2.36 -2.43 5.74
N ASN A 67 -3.11 -3.21 6.51
CA ASN A 67 -4.54 -3.41 6.30
C ASN A 67 -5.30 -2.08 6.42
N SER A 68 -4.99 -1.28 7.45
CA SER A 68 -5.58 0.04 7.65
C SER A 68 -5.20 1.00 6.52
N ALA A 69 -3.93 1.04 6.11
CA ALA A 69 -3.46 1.91 5.03
C ALA A 69 -4.13 1.58 3.69
N ILE A 70 -4.21 0.30 3.33
CA ILE A 70 -4.90 -0.14 2.11
C ILE A 70 -6.39 0.20 2.16
N THR A 71 -7.05 -0.09 3.29
CA THR A 71 -8.46 0.22 3.48
C THR A 71 -8.72 1.72 3.33
N TYR A 72 -7.87 2.57 3.92
CA TYR A 72 -7.97 4.02 3.80
C TYR A 72 -7.74 4.50 2.36
N ASN A 73 -6.78 3.92 1.64
CA ASN A 73 -6.54 4.25 0.23
C ASN A 73 -7.76 3.93 -0.64
N ILE A 74 -8.39 2.76 -0.45
CA ILE A 74 -9.61 2.41 -1.18
C ILE A 74 -10.75 3.38 -0.81
N GLN A 75 -10.92 3.66 0.49
CA GLN A 75 -11.95 4.58 0.98
C GLN A 75 -11.80 5.99 0.40
N SER A 76 -10.61 6.58 0.48
CA SER A 76 -10.33 7.94 0.00
C SER A 76 -10.59 8.10 -1.50
N VAL A 77 -10.25 7.07 -2.29
CA VAL A 77 -10.54 7.04 -3.72
C VAL A 77 -12.05 6.98 -3.99
N LEU A 78 -12.80 6.16 -3.26
CA LEU A 78 -14.24 5.98 -3.44
C LEU A 78 -15.06 7.18 -2.93
N LEU A 79 -14.66 7.78 -1.81
CA LEU A 79 -15.33 8.92 -1.19
C LEU A 79 -14.99 10.24 -1.89
N GLY A 80 -13.98 10.24 -2.76
CA GLY A 80 -13.60 11.41 -3.54
C GLY A 80 -13.04 12.57 -2.71
N GLU A 81 -12.58 12.29 -1.48
CA GLU A 81 -12.11 13.32 -0.53
C GLU A 81 -10.82 14.02 -0.97
N ASN A 82 -10.18 13.56 -2.05
CA ASN A 82 -9.15 14.31 -2.75
C ASN A 82 -9.61 14.50 -4.21
N GLY A 83 -9.76 15.75 -4.67
CA GLY A 83 -10.18 16.14 -6.03
C GLY A 83 -9.35 15.57 -7.21
N ASN A 84 -8.43 14.65 -6.94
CA ASN A 84 -7.64 13.87 -7.88
C ASN A 84 -8.13 12.42 -8.09
N SER A 85 -9.14 11.93 -7.35
CA SER A 85 -9.61 10.53 -7.44
C SER A 85 -10.18 10.16 -8.82
N LYS A 86 -10.77 11.13 -9.56
CA LYS A 86 -11.21 10.95 -10.95
C LYS A 86 -10.08 10.70 -11.95
N TYR A 87 -8.85 11.13 -11.64
CA TYR A 87 -7.69 10.93 -12.52
C TYR A 87 -7.03 9.56 -12.28
N ARG A 88 -6.83 9.14 -11.02
CA ARG A 88 -6.17 7.84 -10.73
C ARG A 88 -6.96 6.61 -11.17
N LEU A 89 -8.29 6.60 -11.02
CA LEU A 89 -9.13 5.49 -11.49
C LEU A 89 -9.12 5.33 -13.03
N LYS A 90 -8.93 6.42 -13.78
CA LYS A 90 -8.81 6.38 -15.24
C LYS A 90 -7.49 5.81 -15.72
N GLU A 91 -6.43 5.89 -14.92
CA GLU A 91 -5.11 5.36 -15.28
C GLU A 91 -4.99 3.89 -14.94
N ILE A 92 -5.55 3.44 -13.81
CA ILE A 92 -5.59 2.02 -13.43
C ILE A 92 -6.42 1.20 -14.44
N ASN A 93 -7.55 1.73 -14.91
CA ASN A 93 -8.38 1.08 -15.94
C ASN A 93 -7.81 1.13 -17.36
N LYS A 94 -6.70 1.82 -17.60
CA LYS A 94 -6.01 1.83 -18.90
C LYS A 94 -4.87 0.82 -19.00
N ILE A 95 -4.49 0.23 -17.87
CA ILE A 95 -3.42 -0.77 -17.79
C ILE A 95 -4.00 -2.20 -17.99
N PHE A 96 -5.32 -2.33 -18.09
CA PHE A 96 -6.04 -3.56 -18.45
C PHE A 96 -6.88 -3.36 -19.72
#